data_AF-A0A4Y2ANV0-F1
#
_entry.id   AF-A0A4Y2ANV0-F1
#
_cell.length_a   1.000
_cell.length_b   1.000
_cell.length_c   1.000
_cell.angle_alpha   90.00
_cell.angle_beta   90.00
_cell.angle_gamma   90.00
#
_symmetry.space_group_name_H-M   'P 1'
#
loop_
_entity.id
_entity.type
_entity.pdbx_description
1 polymer ?
#
loop_
_entity_poly.entity_id
_entity_poly.type
_entity_poly.pdbx_seq_one_letter_code
_entity_poly.pdbx_strand_id
1 'polypeptide(L)'
;MRHLLLSGLLFACKPTYRPWNHYQRDQNASRMLESGRRRITTTANDGYMLQCTRRRRTLIERQLASQLSAAAGRPISHQTVSRTLHEGGLFARRPVVCVPLSPAHVRARLHWVHEHRNYIVYRL
;
A
#
# COMPACT_ATOMS: atom_id res chain seq x y z
N MET A 1 -53.87 -10.53 40.55
CA MET A 1 -53.13 -9.27 40.45
C MET A 1 -51.64 -9.57 40.58
N ARG A 2 -50.82 -9.04 39.65
CA ARG A 2 -49.33 -9.00 39.66
C ARG A 2 -48.69 -10.39 39.53
N HIS A 3 -47.96 -10.77 38.48
CA HIS A 3 -46.87 -10.06 37.81
C HIS A 3 -46.73 -10.57 36.36
N LEU A 4 -47.24 -9.81 35.39
CA LEU A 4 -46.89 -9.91 33.97
C LEU A 4 -46.24 -8.58 33.60
N LEU A 5 -44.98 -8.36 33.99
CA LEU A 5 -44.26 -7.14 33.67
C LEU A 5 -42.77 -7.42 33.44
N LEU A 6 -42.44 -8.18 32.39
CA LEU A 6 -41.10 -8.12 31.78
C LEU A 6 -41.17 -8.30 30.25
N SER A 7 -42.27 -7.93 29.60
CA SER A 7 -42.43 -7.98 28.14
C SER A 7 -42.32 -6.60 27.49
N GLY A 8 -41.37 -5.77 27.91
CA GLY A 8 -41.35 -4.34 27.52
C GLY A 8 -40.00 -3.68 27.29
N LEU A 9 -38.87 -4.39 27.39
CA LEU A 9 -37.53 -3.77 27.31
C LEU A 9 -36.54 -4.51 26.39
N LEU A 10 -37.02 -5.13 25.30
CA LEU A 10 -36.15 -5.83 24.34
C LEU A 10 -36.21 -5.29 22.90
N PHE A 11 -36.66 -4.05 22.69
CA PHE A 11 -36.76 -3.47 21.34
C PHE A 11 -35.78 -2.32 21.03
N ALA A 12 -34.85 -2.01 21.94
CA ALA A 12 -33.86 -0.94 21.75
C ALA A 12 -32.40 -1.39 21.98
N CYS A 13 -32.08 -2.66 21.74
CA CYS A 13 -30.69 -3.14 21.69
C CYS A 13 -30.44 -3.90 20.38
N LYS A 14 -30.25 -3.15 19.29
CA LYS A 14 -29.94 -3.71 17.96
C LYS A 14 -28.47 -4.11 17.68
N PRO A 15 -27.43 -3.82 18.50
CA PRO A 15 -26.07 -4.18 18.09
C PRO A 15 -25.72 -5.67 18.30
N THR A 16 -26.42 -6.39 19.19
CA THR A 16 -26.02 -7.74 19.61
C THR A 16 -26.82 -8.87 18.95
N TYR A 17 -28.07 -8.62 18.55
CA TYR A 17 -28.96 -9.69 18.07
C TYR A 17 -28.53 -10.29 16.72
N ARG A 18 -28.07 -9.47 15.77
CA ARG A 18 -27.66 -9.95 14.43
C ARG A 18 -26.36 -10.80 14.48
N PRO A 19 -25.28 -10.33 15.12
CA PRO A 19 -24.06 -11.12 15.26
C PRO A 19 -24.28 -12.42 16.04
N TRP A 20 -25.12 -12.38 17.09
CA TRP A 20 -25.39 -13.55 17.92
C TRP A 20 -26.13 -14.66 17.18
N ASN A 21 -27.12 -14.31 16.36
CA ASN A 21 -27.81 -15.29 15.52
C ASN A 21 -26.90 -15.92 14.45
N HIS A 22 -25.98 -15.13 13.87
CA HIS A 22 -25.01 -15.66 12.90
C HIS A 22 -24.04 -16.64 13.58
N TYR A 23 -23.52 -16.27 14.75
CA TYR A 23 -22.67 -17.15 15.55
C TYR A 23 -23.38 -18.45 15.94
N GLN A 24 -24.63 -18.38 16.40
CA GLN A 24 -25.39 -19.58 16.78
C GLN A 24 -25.61 -20.54 15.60
N ARG A 25 -25.81 -20.02 14.39
CA ARG A 25 -26.05 -20.82 13.17
C ARG A 25 -24.77 -21.42 12.60
N ASP A 26 -23.72 -20.61 12.51
CA ASP A 26 -22.54 -20.95 11.74
C ASP A 26 -21.32 -21.30 12.62
N GLN A 27 -21.46 -21.21 13.96
CA GLN A 27 -20.36 -21.29 14.95
C GLN A 27 -19.17 -20.40 14.59
N ASN A 28 -19.45 -19.31 13.86
CA ASN A 28 -18.45 -18.46 13.26
C ASN A 28 -18.70 -17.02 13.69
N ALA A 29 -17.75 -16.46 14.45
CA ALA A 29 -17.76 -15.06 14.85
C ALA A 29 -17.07 -14.15 13.83
N SER A 30 -16.47 -14.72 12.77
CA SER A 30 -15.76 -13.93 11.78
C SER A 30 -16.75 -13.18 10.90
N ARG A 31 -16.49 -11.87 10.75
CA ARG A 31 -17.27 -11.01 9.86
C ARG A 31 -16.89 -11.36 8.43
N MET A 32 -17.85 -11.85 7.64
CA MET A 32 -17.65 -11.98 6.20
C MET A 32 -17.25 -10.63 5.61
N LEU A 33 -16.14 -10.62 4.87
CA LEU A 33 -15.73 -9.44 4.11
C LEU A 33 -16.71 -9.27 2.94
N GLU A 34 -17.64 -8.34 3.11
CA GLU A 34 -18.51 -7.90 2.02
C GLU A 34 -17.66 -7.44 0.84
N SER A 35 -18.03 -7.89 -0.37
CA SER A 35 -17.36 -7.44 -1.60
C SER A 35 -17.55 -5.93 -1.75
N GLY A 36 -16.46 -5.18 -1.63
CA GLY A 36 -16.49 -3.73 -1.73
C GLY A 36 -16.82 -3.22 -3.14
N ARG A 37 -16.95 -1.89 -3.26
CA ARG A 37 -17.13 -1.22 -4.56
C ARG A 37 -15.99 -1.58 -5.50
N ARG A 38 -16.32 -1.89 -6.77
CA ARG A 38 -15.35 -2.17 -7.82
C ARG A 38 -14.36 -1.01 -7.95
N ARG A 39 -13.07 -1.34 -8.03
CA ARG A 39 -11.98 -0.36 -8.21
C ARG A 39 -12.05 0.25 -9.61
N ILE A 40 -11.69 1.53 -9.69
CA ILE A 40 -11.56 2.26 -10.96
C ILE A 40 -10.31 1.78 -11.71
N THR A 41 -9.26 1.39 -10.99
CA THR A 41 -8.04 0.84 -11.59
C THR A 41 -8.16 -0.66 -11.81
N THR A 42 -7.55 -1.11 -12.90
CA THR A 42 -7.40 -2.54 -13.23
C THR A 42 -6.02 -3.00 -12.74
N THR A 43 -5.86 -4.29 -12.45
CA THR A 43 -4.57 -4.88 -12.06
C THR A 43 -3.42 -4.54 -13.03
N ALA A 44 -3.70 -4.43 -14.33
CA ALA A 44 -2.72 -3.99 -15.33
C ALA A 44 -2.26 -2.53 -15.13
N ASN A 45 -3.19 -1.63 -14.78
CA ASN A 45 -2.87 -0.24 -14.45
C ASN A 45 -2.01 -0.17 -13.19
N ASP A 46 -2.35 -0.99 -12.18
CA ASP A 46 -1.60 -1.07 -10.93
C ASP A 46 -0.17 -1.56 -11.18
N GLY A 47 0.00 -2.64 -11.95
CA GLY A 47 1.32 -3.13 -12.37
C GLY A 47 2.13 -2.09 -13.13
N TYR A 48 1.50 -1.37 -14.07
CA TYR A 48 2.15 -0.28 -14.79
C TYR A 48 2.59 0.86 -13.85
N MET A 49 1.74 1.27 -12.91
CA MET A 49 2.08 2.30 -11.91
C MET A 49 3.33 1.92 -11.11
N LEU A 50 3.33 0.72 -10.51
CA LEU A 50 4.48 0.24 -9.73
C LEU A 50 5.75 0.18 -10.59
N GLN A 51 5.65 -0.30 -11.83
CA GLN A 51 6.79 -0.42 -12.73
C GLN A 51 7.36 0.93 -13.15
N CYS A 52 6.50 1.89 -13.48
CA CYS A 52 6.88 3.25 -13.86
C CYS A 52 7.56 3.98 -12.71
N THR A 53 6.99 3.94 -11.51
CA THR A 53 7.56 4.60 -10.32
C THR A 53 8.92 3.99 -9.94
N ARG A 54 9.10 2.67 -10.08
CA ARG A 54 10.39 2.00 -9.84
C ARG A 54 11.48 2.45 -10.82
N ARG A 55 11.14 2.58 -12.10
CA ARG A 55 12.10 2.99 -13.16
C ARG A 55 12.42 4.48 -13.09
N ARG A 56 11.41 5.31 -12.80
CA ARG A 56 11.51 6.78 -12.79
C ARG A 56 11.15 7.27 -11.40
N ARG A 57 12.07 7.13 -10.46
CA ARG A 57 11.86 7.50 -9.04
C ARG A 57 11.53 8.98 -8.79
N THR A 58 11.76 9.85 -9.77
CA THR A 58 11.48 11.29 -9.71
C THR A 58 10.12 11.68 -10.28
N LEU A 59 9.34 10.73 -10.82
CA LEU A 59 8.00 11.02 -11.35
C LEU A 59 7.06 11.47 -10.23
N ILE A 60 6.30 12.53 -10.50
CA ILE A 60 5.27 13.03 -9.59
C ILE A 60 3.97 12.26 -9.84
N GLU A 61 3.28 11.87 -8.77
CA GLU A 61 2.00 11.14 -8.84
C GLU A 61 0.97 11.81 -9.75
N ARG A 62 0.94 13.16 -9.79
CA ARG A 62 0.04 13.93 -10.67
C ARG A 62 0.35 13.71 -12.15
N GLN A 63 1.63 13.68 -12.51
CA GLN A 63 2.05 13.42 -13.89
C GLN A 63 1.71 11.99 -14.30
N LEU A 64 1.92 11.04 -13.39
CA LEU A 64 1.54 9.64 -13.61
C LEU A 64 0.02 9.48 -13.77
N ALA A 65 -0.77 10.18 -12.95
CA ALA A 65 -2.23 10.19 -13.05
C ALA A 65 -2.72 10.75 -14.40
N SER A 66 -2.12 11.84 -14.89
CA SER A 66 -2.45 12.41 -16.20
C SER A 66 -2.13 11.44 -17.34
N GLN A 67 -0.96 10.80 -17.32
CA GLN A 67 -0.56 9.82 -18.34
C GLN A 67 -1.52 8.63 -18.37
N LEU A 68 -1.88 8.12 -17.19
CA LEU A 68 -2.81 7.01 -17.05
C LEU A 68 -4.24 7.37 -17.45
N SER A 69 -4.69 8.59 -17.12
CA SER A 69 -6.02 9.04 -17.50
C SER A 69 -6.14 9.17 -19.02
N ALA A 70 -5.11 9.71 -19.67
CA ALA A 70 -5.04 9.81 -21.13
C ALA A 70 -5.02 8.41 -21.79
N ALA A 71 -4.23 7.47 -21.28
CA ALA A 71 -4.13 6.13 -21.83
C ALA A 71 -5.39 5.27 -21.60
N ALA A 72 -6.02 5.41 -20.43
CA ALA A 72 -7.19 4.62 -20.06
C ALA A 72 -8.52 5.21 -20.53
N GLY A 73 -8.53 6.42 -21.08
CA GLY A 73 -9.76 7.13 -21.51
C GLY A 73 -10.73 7.45 -20.37
N ARG A 74 -10.27 7.39 -19.12
CA ARG A 74 -11.08 7.64 -17.92
C ARG A 74 -10.29 8.46 -16.90
N PRO A 75 -10.94 9.37 -16.16
CA PRO A 75 -10.24 10.17 -15.17
C PRO A 75 -9.75 9.29 -14.00
N ILE A 76 -8.44 9.27 -13.79
CA ILE A 76 -7.81 8.63 -12.63
C ILE A 76 -7.24 9.75 -11.76
N SER A 77 -7.69 9.82 -10.51
CA SER A 77 -7.21 10.84 -9.58
C SER A 77 -5.82 10.51 -9.06
N HIS A 78 -5.04 11.56 -8.77
CA HIS A 78 -3.77 11.45 -8.05
C HIS A 78 -3.90 10.64 -6.74
N GLN A 79 -5.00 10.83 -5.99
CA GLN A 79 -5.24 10.11 -4.74
C GLN A 79 -5.35 8.59 -4.96
N THR A 80 -5.91 8.18 -6.10
CA THR A 80 -6.00 6.76 -6.47
C THR A 80 -4.60 6.21 -6.72
N VAL A 81 -3.78 6.93 -7.50
CA VAL A 81 -2.38 6.58 -7.75
C VAL A 81 -1.60 6.47 -6.44
N SER A 82 -1.73 7.46 -5.55
CA SER A 82 -1.08 7.46 -4.24
C SER A 82 -1.43 6.22 -3.42
N ARG A 83 -2.73 5.91 -3.25
CA ARG A 83 -3.17 4.72 -2.51
C ARG A 83 -2.60 3.44 -3.10
N THR A 84 -2.62 3.27 -4.42
CA THR A 84 -2.06 2.07 -5.06
C THR A 84 -0.54 1.97 -4.86
N LEU A 85 0.19 3.07 -4.92
CA LEU A 85 1.63 3.07 -4.66
C LEU A 85 1.93 2.72 -3.20
N HIS A 86 1.16 3.27 -2.26
CA HIS A 86 1.25 2.94 -0.84
C HIS A 86 0.93 1.47 -0.56
N GLU A 87 -0.13 0.92 -1.16
CA GLU A 87 -0.45 -0.52 -1.10
C GLU A 87 0.69 -1.37 -1.68
N GLY A 88 1.37 -0.87 -2.71
CA GLY A 88 2.57 -1.47 -3.30
C GLY A 88 3.87 -1.24 -2.51
N GLY A 89 3.81 -0.60 -1.34
CA GLY A 89 4.97 -0.31 -0.49
C GLY A 89 5.92 0.76 -1.05
N LEU A 90 5.46 1.57 -2.01
CA LEU A 90 6.23 2.67 -2.57
C LEU A 90 5.89 3.97 -1.84
N PHE A 91 6.93 4.67 -1.41
CA PHE A 91 6.83 5.90 -0.66
C PHE A 91 7.72 6.97 -1.28
N ALA A 92 7.33 8.23 -1.08
CA ALA A 92 8.21 9.35 -1.37
C ALA A 92 9.51 9.23 -0.56
N ARG A 93 10.64 9.49 -1.20
CA ARG A 93 11.97 9.52 -0.55
C ARG A 93 12.67 10.81 -0.91
N ARG A 94 13.40 11.37 0.06
CA ARG A 94 14.31 12.48 -0.18
C ARG A 94 15.55 11.94 -0.91
N PRO A 95 15.93 12.49 -2.08
CA PRO A 95 17.16 12.07 -2.75
C PRO A 95 18.35 12.40 -1.84
N VAL A 96 19.32 11.48 -1.78
CA VAL A 96 20.60 11.74 -1.11
C VAL A 96 21.41 12.63 -2.02
N VAL A 97 21.87 13.77 -1.49
CA VAL A 97 22.77 14.67 -2.21
C VAL A 97 24.16 14.06 -2.15
N CYS A 98 24.71 13.69 -3.30
CA CYS A 98 26.06 13.15 -3.44
C CYS A 98 26.90 14.10 -4.29
N VAL A 99 28.20 14.20 -3.98
CA VAL A 99 29.16 14.86 -4.87
C VAL A 99 29.27 14.04 -6.16
N PRO A 100 29.03 14.63 -7.35
CA PRO A 100 29.19 13.91 -8.60
C PRO A 100 30.63 13.44 -8.77
N LEU A 101 30.83 12.12 -8.91
CA LEU A 101 32.14 11.55 -9.18
C LEU A 101 32.29 11.29 -10.68
N SER A 102 33.45 11.67 -11.23
CA SER A 102 33.86 11.23 -12.55
C SER A 102 33.94 9.69 -12.60
N PRO A 103 33.61 9.04 -13.73
CA PRO A 103 33.76 7.59 -13.90
C PRO A 103 35.16 7.06 -13.55
N ALA A 104 36.21 7.85 -13.76
CA ALA A 104 37.58 7.48 -13.38
C ALA A 104 37.72 7.34 -11.85
N HIS A 105 37.18 8.30 -11.09
CA HIS A 105 37.19 8.25 -9.62
C HIS A 105 36.37 7.07 -9.09
N VAL A 106 35.24 6.74 -9.72
CA VAL A 106 34.43 5.57 -9.34
C VAL A 106 35.23 4.27 -9.51
N ARG A 107 35.92 4.11 -10.65
CA ARG A 107 36.76 2.93 -10.91
C ARG A 107 37.93 2.82 -9.95
N ALA A 108 38.64 3.92 -9.69
CA ALA A 108 39.76 3.94 -8.75
C ALA A 108 39.33 3.55 -7.33
N ARG A 109 38.21 4.12 -6.85
CA ARG A 109 37.62 3.74 -5.55
C ARG A 109 37.22 2.27 -5.51
N LEU A 110 36.60 1.77 -6.58
CA LEU A 110 36.19 0.37 -6.66
C LEU A 110 37.40 -0.57 -6.61
N HIS A 111 38.45 -0.27 -7.37
CA HIS A 111 39.70 -1.02 -7.38
C HIS A 111 40.31 -1.10 -5.98
N TRP A 112 40.45 0.07 -5.34
CA TRP A 112 41.00 0.16 -3.99
C TRP A 112 40.20 -0.67 -2.98
N VAL A 113 38.86 -0.59 -3.01
CA VAL A 113 37.98 -1.41 -2.14
C VAL A 113 38.17 -2.91 -2.37
N HIS A 114 38.36 -3.35 -3.62
CA HIS A 114 38.59 -4.77 -3.92
C HIS A 114 39.94 -5.26 -3.40
N GLU A 115 41.01 -4.48 -3.59
CA GLU A 115 42.35 -4.80 -3.08
C GLU A 115 42.39 -4.86 -1.54
N HIS A 116 41.63 -3.98 -0.88
CA HIS A 116 41.68 -3.78 0.56
C HIS A 116 40.52 -4.48 1.30
N ARG A 117 39.75 -5.34 0.62
CA ARG A 117 38.56 -6.03 1.16
C ARG A 117 38.85 -6.84 2.44
N ASN A 118 40.07 -7.37 2.57
CA ASN A 118 40.48 -8.24 3.67
C ASN A 118 41.22 -7.52 4.81
N TYR A 119 41.52 -6.22 4.69
CA TYR A 119 42.25 -5.50 5.73
C TYR A 119 41.46 -5.27 7.02
N ILE A 120 40.14 -5.42 6.96
CA ILE A 120 39.24 -5.28 8.12
C ILE A 120 39.18 -6.56 8.97
N VAL A 121 39.57 -7.72 8.42
CA VAL A 121 39.48 -9.04 9.08
C VAL A 121 40.72 -9.36 9.91
N TYR A 122 41.89 -8.78 9.58
CA TYR A 122 43.15 -9.02 10.31
C TYR A 122 43.45 -7.95 11.38
N ARG A 123 42.43 -7.18 11.80
CA ARG A 123 42.54 -6.11 12.82
C ARG A 123 41.45 -6.21 13.87
N LEU A 124 41.16 -7.42 14.34
CA LEU A 124 40.48 -7.72 15.60
C LEU A 124 41.29 -8.79 16.34
#